data_AF-A0A2P4SZQ5-F1
#
_entry.id   AF-A0A2P4SZQ5-F1
#
_cell.length_a   1.000
_cell.length_b   1.000
_cell.length_c   1.000
_cell.angle_alpha   90.00
_cell.angle_beta   90.00
_cell.angle_gamma   90.00
#
_symmetry.space_group_name_H-M   'P 1'
#
loop_
_entity.id
_entity.type
_entity.pdbx_description
1 polymer ?
#
loop_
_entity_poly.entity_id
_entity_poly.type
_entity_poly.pdbx_seq_one_letter_code
_entity_poly.pdbx_strand_id
1 'polypeptide(L)'
;MRVLLGWMGPLLALLLLQPAGSMGRCPSPPAVDHADRRPSYELLVGSTVTYFCRHGYMLIPGVSPTTTCLTNFTWSAVPALCQMVQCPSPAIINGRVTSGEQDKYGVGQQVEFQCNLGYTMWGSQKTQCWSDGTWKPPLPYCDKVCAPPPLITNGQHTGVRTELFPYGMEVKYSCAAGLSLIGDESIYCTSEDGVNLTWSGPAPVCRGESAESQRGQSTRRSPSSPRPSLCPKG
;
A
#
# COMPACT_ATOMS: atom_id res chain seq x y z
N MET A 1 -81.72 53.53 -57.08
CA MET A 1 -80.27 53.37 -57.23
C MET A 1 -79.71 52.70 -55.98
N ARG A 2 -78.85 51.70 -56.19
CA ARG A 2 -77.91 51.05 -55.25
C ARG A 2 -78.46 50.06 -54.22
N VAL A 3 -78.37 48.80 -54.64
CA VAL A 3 -78.20 47.59 -53.83
C VAL A 3 -76.79 47.60 -53.22
N LEU A 4 -76.63 47.22 -51.95
CA LEU A 4 -75.34 46.80 -51.39
C LEU A 4 -75.49 45.37 -50.84
N LEU A 5 -75.01 44.39 -51.63
CA LEU A 5 -74.76 43.03 -51.17
C LEU A 5 -73.46 43.04 -50.34
N GLY A 6 -73.57 42.72 -49.05
CA GLY A 6 -72.42 42.37 -48.21
C GLY A 6 -72.00 40.92 -48.47
N TRP A 7 -70.89 40.73 -49.17
CA TRP A 7 -70.28 39.42 -49.43
C TRP A 7 -69.57 38.88 -48.19
N MET A 8 -69.86 37.63 -47.84
CA MET A 8 -69.08 36.81 -46.90
C MET A 8 -67.74 36.42 -47.56
N GLY A 9 -66.65 37.07 -47.14
CA GLY A 9 -65.30 36.72 -47.57
C GLY A 9 -64.73 35.51 -46.80
N PRO A 10 -63.89 34.67 -47.42
CA PRO A 10 -63.43 33.41 -46.85
C PRO A 10 -62.33 33.62 -45.80
N LEU A 11 -62.39 32.83 -44.72
CA LEU A 11 -61.32 32.68 -43.74
C LEU A 11 -60.10 32.03 -44.42
N LEU A 12 -59.12 32.83 -44.82
CA LEU A 12 -57.78 32.34 -45.13
C LEU A 12 -57.13 31.86 -43.83
N ALA A 13 -57.04 30.54 -43.66
CA ALA A 13 -56.16 29.92 -42.68
C ALA A 13 -54.71 30.21 -43.07
N LEU A 14 -54.07 31.16 -42.39
CA LEU A 14 -52.62 31.29 -42.42
C LEU A 14 -52.01 30.06 -41.74
N LEU A 15 -51.57 29.09 -42.54
CA LEU A 15 -50.55 28.13 -42.12
C LEU A 15 -49.29 28.94 -41.80
N LEU A 16 -49.03 29.16 -40.51
CA LEU A 16 -47.73 29.59 -40.03
C LEU A 16 -46.73 28.49 -40.42
N LEU A 17 -46.03 28.67 -41.55
CA LEU A 17 -44.77 27.98 -41.75
C LEU A 17 -43.90 28.36 -40.56
N GLN A 18 -43.77 27.47 -39.58
CA GLN A 18 -42.76 27.60 -38.56
C GLN A 18 -41.43 27.76 -39.31
N PRO A 19 -40.66 28.84 -39.06
CA PRO A 19 -39.35 28.93 -39.66
C PRO A 19 -38.59 27.69 -39.20
N ALA A 20 -38.14 26.89 -40.15
CA ALA A 20 -37.21 25.80 -39.87
C ALA A 20 -36.09 26.42 -39.02
N GLY A 21 -36.05 26.04 -37.75
CA GLY A 21 -35.14 26.63 -36.78
C GLY A 21 -33.75 26.61 -37.38
N SER A 22 -33.16 27.78 -37.60
CA SER A 22 -31.76 27.87 -37.98
C SER A 22 -30.99 27.14 -36.88
N MET A 23 -30.40 26.00 -37.24
CA MET A 23 -29.64 25.16 -36.32
C MET A 23 -28.45 26.00 -35.86
N GLY A 24 -28.61 26.71 -34.76
CA GLY A 24 -27.59 27.62 -34.26
C GLY A 24 -26.32 26.86 -33.94
N ARG A 25 -25.20 27.39 -34.42
CA ARG A 25 -23.87 26.79 -34.25
C ARG A 25 -23.04 27.67 -33.35
N CYS A 26 -22.39 27.06 -32.37
CA CYS A 26 -21.32 27.71 -31.65
C CYS A 26 -20.07 27.84 -32.54
N PRO A 27 -19.19 28.83 -32.26
CA PRO A 27 -17.86 28.87 -32.85
C PRO A 27 -17.00 27.69 -32.36
N SER A 28 -15.76 27.61 -32.83
CA SER A 28 -14.77 26.67 -32.28
C SER A 28 -14.71 26.77 -30.75
N PRO A 29 -14.69 25.63 -30.02
CA PRO A 29 -14.55 25.64 -28.57
C PRO A 29 -13.32 26.42 -28.11
N PRO A 30 -13.41 27.12 -26.96
CA PRO A 30 -12.28 27.89 -26.43
C PRO A 30 -11.06 27.01 -26.18
N ALA A 31 -9.86 27.57 -26.31
CA ALA A 31 -8.66 26.89 -25.82
C ALA A 31 -8.68 26.89 -24.29
N VAL A 32 -8.21 25.79 -23.69
CA VAL A 32 -8.08 25.66 -22.24
C VAL A 32 -6.61 25.37 -21.94
N ASP A 33 -6.08 26.04 -20.93
CA ASP A 33 -4.67 25.89 -20.56
C ASP A 33 -4.35 24.45 -20.17
N HIS A 34 -3.21 23.97 -20.69
CA HIS A 34 -2.68 22.64 -20.44
C HIS A 34 -3.63 21.48 -20.79
N ALA A 35 -4.62 21.71 -21.66
CA ALA A 35 -5.58 20.71 -22.09
C ALA A 35 -5.67 20.64 -23.62
N ASP A 36 -5.92 19.44 -24.12
CA ASP A 36 -6.24 19.16 -25.51
C ASP A 36 -7.68 18.66 -25.61
N ARG A 37 -8.29 18.80 -26.79
CA ARG A 37 -9.65 18.32 -27.07
C ARG A 37 -9.62 17.43 -28.30
N ARG A 38 -10.50 16.43 -28.32
CA ARG A 38 -10.75 15.69 -29.57
C ARG A 38 -11.42 16.63 -30.58
N PRO A 39 -11.04 16.57 -31.87
CA PRO A 39 -11.75 17.31 -32.90
C PRO A 39 -13.24 16.93 -32.90
N SER A 40 -14.12 17.92 -32.79
CA SER A 40 -15.56 17.75 -32.97
C SER A 40 -16.00 18.48 -34.23
N TYR A 41 -16.76 17.79 -35.08
CA TYR A 41 -17.34 18.33 -36.31
C TYR A 41 -18.77 18.84 -36.13
N GLU A 42 -19.40 18.53 -34.99
CA GLU A 42 -20.75 18.99 -34.62
C GLU A 42 -20.65 19.99 -33.47
N LEU A 43 -21.01 21.24 -33.77
CA LEU A 43 -20.97 22.38 -32.83
C LEU A 43 -22.36 23.01 -32.68
N LEU A 44 -23.40 22.18 -32.76
CA LEU A 44 -24.79 22.60 -32.63
C LEU A 44 -25.11 22.93 -31.18
N VAL A 45 -26.13 23.77 -30.95
CA VAL A 45 -26.69 23.96 -29.60
C VAL A 45 -26.98 22.62 -28.93
N GLY A 46 -26.52 22.46 -27.69
CA GLY A 46 -26.61 21.22 -26.91
C GLY A 46 -25.40 20.29 -27.04
N SER A 47 -24.52 20.50 -28.03
CA SER A 47 -23.31 19.68 -28.19
C SER A 47 -22.34 19.91 -27.03
N THR A 48 -21.66 18.84 -26.59
CA THR A 48 -20.65 18.88 -25.54
C THR A 48 -19.28 18.50 -26.08
N VAL A 49 -18.24 19.19 -25.60
CA VAL A 49 -16.84 18.91 -25.94
C VAL A 49 -16.10 18.59 -24.66
N THR A 50 -15.35 17.49 -24.67
CA THR A 50 -14.54 17.03 -23.53
C THR A 50 -13.06 17.34 -23.75
N TYR A 51 -12.45 17.94 -22.74
CA TYR A 51 -11.01 18.21 -22.67
C TYR A 51 -10.27 17.09 -21.94
N PHE A 52 -9.01 16.90 -22.31
CA PHE A 52 -8.08 15.96 -21.69
C PHE A 52 -6.80 16.72 -21.32
N CYS A 53 -6.30 16.55 -20.10
CA CYS A 53 -5.07 17.22 -19.68
C CYS A 53 -3.86 16.69 -20.46
N ARG A 54 -2.95 17.60 -20.81
CA ARG A 54 -1.68 17.29 -21.46
C ARG A 54 -0.79 16.47 -20.53
N HIS A 55 0.23 15.85 -21.10
CA HIS A 55 1.22 15.09 -20.32
C HIS A 55 1.86 15.98 -19.23
N GLY A 56 1.97 15.44 -18.01
CA GLY A 56 2.43 16.18 -16.82
C GLY A 56 1.34 16.96 -16.08
N TYR A 57 0.09 16.91 -16.54
CA TYR A 57 -1.06 17.53 -15.90
C TYR A 57 -2.17 16.50 -15.60
N MET A 58 -2.96 16.77 -14.57
CA MET A 58 -4.12 15.99 -14.16
C MET A 58 -5.35 16.89 -13.98
N LEU A 59 -6.54 16.30 -14.14
CA LEU A 59 -7.80 16.98 -13.91
C LEU A 59 -7.91 17.41 -12.44
N ILE A 60 -8.29 18.66 -12.19
CA ILE A 60 -8.53 19.16 -10.85
C ILE A 60 -9.75 18.41 -10.26
N PRO A 61 -9.61 17.79 -9.07
CA PRO A 61 -10.72 17.06 -8.45
C PRO A 61 -11.97 17.92 -8.29
N GLY A 62 -13.12 17.39 -8.70
CA GLY A 62 -14.41 18.08 -8.60
C GLY A 62 -14.73 19.06 -9.74
N VAL A 63 -13.84 19.24 -10.72
CA VAL A 63 -14.07 20.10 -11.89
C VAL A 63 -14.52 19.27 -13.10
N SER A 64 -15.53 19.76 -13.82
CA SER A 64 -16.00 19.10 -15.05
C SER A 64 -15.11 19.44 -16.25
N PRO A 65 -14.57 18.44 -16.98
CA PRO A 65 -13.72 18.65 -18.15
C PRO A 65 -14.52 18.96 -19.44
N THR A 66 -15.81 19.31 -19.32
CA THR A 66 -16.69 19.48 -20.48
C THR A 66 -17.18 20.91 -20.63
N THR A 67 -17.33 21.36 -21.87
CA THR A 67 -18.04 22.59 -22.22
C THR A 67 -19.23 22.27 -23.11
N THR A 68 -20.32 23.03 -22.98
CA THR A 68 -21.58 22.81 -23.70
C THR A 68 -21.93 24.03 -24.53
N CYS A 69 -22.36 23.81 -25.78
CA CYS A 69 -22.87 24.87 -26.64
C CYS A 69 -24.28 25.27 -26.18
N LEU A 70 -24.42 26.48 -25.66
CA LEU A 70 -25.66 27.01 -25.09
C LEU A 70 -26.59 27.58 -26.17
N THR A 71 -27.85 27.81 -25.82
CA THR A 71 -28.90 28.32 -26.72
C THR A 71 -28.63 29.74 -27.25
N ASN A 72 -27.75 30.49 -26.59
CA ASN A 72 -27.25 31.79 -27.03
C ASN A 72 -26.02 31.68 -27.97
N PHE A 73 -25.72 30.48 -28.46
CA PHE A 73 -24.60 30.18 -29.37
C PHE A 73 -23.21 30.45 -28.77
N THR A 74 -23.11 30.42 -27.44
CA THR A 74 -21.83 30.51 -26.71
C THR A 74 -21.52 29.21 -25.98
N TRP A 75 -20.23 28.96 -25.73
CA TRP A 75 -19.79 27.85 -24.90
C TRP A 75 -19.96 28.18 -23.42
N SER A 76 -20.40 27.21 -22.62
CA SER A 76 -20.44 27.33 -21.17
C SER A 76 -19.03 27.61 -20.62
N ALA A 77 -18.97 28.38 -19.53
CA ALA A 77 -17.70 28.75 -18.91
C ALA A 77 -16.85 27.51 -18.59
N VAL A 78 -15.57 27.58 -18.93
CA VAL A 78 -14.59 26.52 -18.65
C VAL A 78 -13.62 27.06 -17.61
N PRO A 79 -13.75 26.66 -16.33
CA PRO A 79 -12.78 27.06 -15.31
C PRO A 79 -11.41 26.41 -15.59
N ALA A 80 -10.39 26.76 -14.81
CA ALA A 80 -9.13 26.00 -14.84
C ALA A 80 -9.43 24.52 -14.60
N LEU A 81 -9.09 23.66 -15.57
CA LEU A 81 -9.39 22.23 -15.56
C LEU A 81 -8.19 21.40 -15.11
N CYS A 82 -6.99 21.80 -15.53
CA CYS A 82 -5.80 20.98 -15.43
C CYS A 82 -4.76 21.62 -14.51
N GLN A 83 -4.23 20.83 -13.58
CA GLN A 83 -3.14 21.20 -12.69
C GLN A 83 -1.93 20.30 -12.91
N MET A 84 -0.73 20.80 -12.62
CA MET A 84 0.49 20.01 -12.75
C MET A 84 0.44 18.79 -11.82
N VAL A 85 0.86 17.62 -12.31
CA VAL A 85 0.99 16.42 -11.48
C VAL A 85 2.13 16.63 -10.50
N GLN A 86 1.82 16.49 -9.21
CA GLN A 86 2.78 16.60 -8.13
C GLN A 86 2.58 15.47 -7.13
N CYS A 87 3.68 14.90 -6.66
CA CYS A 87 3.65 13.94 -5.58
C CYS A 87 3.66 14.65 -4.22
N PRO A 88 2.98 14.08 -3.21
CA PRO A 88 2.99 14.65 -1.87
C PRO A 88 4.41 14.70 -1.32
N SER A 89 4.72 15.69 -0.50
CA SER A 89 6.01 15.75 0.19
C SER A 89 6.20 14.46 1.00
N PRO A 90 7.31 13.72 0.81
CA PRO A 90 7.49 12.43 1.45
C PRO A 90 7.82 12.62 2.93
N ALA A 91 7.00 12.04 3.81
CA ALA A 91 7.20 12.06 5.26
C ALA A 91 7.49 10.65 5.77
N ILE A 92 8.69 10.43 6.31
CA ILE A 92 9.14 9.14 6.84
C ILE A 92 9.35 9.27 8.35
N ILE A 93 8.48 8.65 9.14
CA ILE A 93 8.66 8.60 10.60
C ILE A 93 9.94 7.83 10.92
N ASN A 94 10.79 8.37 11.81
CA ASN A 94 12.10 7.81 12.15
C ASN A 94 13.05 7.65 10.95
N GLY A 95 12.85 8.42 9.89
CA GLY A 95 13.75 8.51 8.75
C GLY A 95 13.90 9.94 8.24
N ARG A 96 14.73 10.10 7.22
CA ARG A 96 14.96 11.38 6.54
C ARG A 96 15.23 11.18 5.06
N VAL A 97 14.97 12.22 4.28
CA VAL A 97 15.47 12.30 2.90
C VAL A 97 16.97 12.56 2.94
N THR A 98 17.74 11.83 2.15
CA THR A 98 19.20 11.98 2.03
C THR A 98 19.63 12.53 0.67
N SER A 99 18.76 12.45 -0.34
CA SER A 99 19.02 12.97 -1.67
C SER A 99 17.71 13.35 -2.36
N GLY A 100 17.74 14.44 -3.15
CA GLY A 100 16.61 14.89 -3.97
C GLY A 100 15.58 15.75 -3.25
N GLU A 101 15.85 16.24 -2.04
CA GLU A 101 14.92 17.06 -1.25
C GLU A 101 14.54 18.37 -1.95
N GLN A 102 13.23 18.62 -2.06
CA GLN A 102 12.62 19.79 -2.71
C GLN A 102 11.29 20.18 -2.04
N ASP A 103 10.84 21.42 -2.26
CA ASP A 103 9.54 21.90 -1.79
C ASP A 103 8.36 21.26 -2.53
N LYS A 104 8.55 20.86 -3.79
CA LYS A 104 7.53 20.27 -4.66
C LYS A 104 8.15 19.20 -5.55
N TYR A 105 7.44 18.08 -5.72
CA TYR A 105 7.91 16.93 -6.48
C TYR A 105 7.09 16.72 -7.75
N GLY A 106 7.68 17.00 -8.92
CA GLY A 106 7.08 16.73 -10.23
C GLY A 106 7.40 15.32 -10.76
N VAL A 107 6.67 14.90 -11.80
CA VAL A 107 6.85 13.59 -12.43
C VAL A 107 8.30 13.37 -12.85
N GLY A 108 8.83 12.17 -12.54
CA GLY A 108 10.19 11.75 -12.86
C GLY A 108 11.23 12.14 -11.81
N GLN A 109 10.92 13.04 -10.87
CA GLN A 109 11.84 13.39 -9.79
C GLN A 109 11.98 12.24 -8.79
N GLN A 110 13.19 12.05 -8.29
CA GLN A 110 13.57 10.94 -7.42
C GLN A 110 14.06 11.46 -6.08
N VAL A 111 13.75 10.69 -5.03
CA VAL A 111 14.23 10.93 -3.66
C VAL A 111 14.76 9.64 -3.08
N GLU A 112 15.79 9.78 -2.24
CA GLU A 112 16.38 8.69 -1.48
C GLU A 112 16.26 8.95 0.01
N PHE A 113 16.08 7.88 0.78
CA PHE A 113 15.83 7.95 2.20
C PHE A 113 16.88 7.21 3.01
N GLN A 114 16.96 7.53 4.29
CA GLN A 114 17.66 6.75 5.27
C GLN A 114 16.95 6.77 6.62
N CYS A 115 16.91 5.63 7.29
CA CYS A 115 16.40 5.57 8.65
C CYS A 115 17.36 6.24 9.64
N ASN A 116 16.77 6.76 10.72
CA ASN A 116 17.53 7.31 11.83
C ASN A 116 18.26 6.17 12.57
N LEU A 117 19.26 6.54 13.37
CA LEU A 117 20.04 5.56 14.13
C LEU A 117 19.12 4.69 15.02
N GLY A 118 19.32 3.37 14.97
CA GLY A 118 18.53 2.40 15.72
C GLY A 118 17.25 1.94 15.03
N TYR A 119 16.95 2.45 13.82
CA TYR A 119 15.83 2.00 12.99
C TYR A 119 16.32 1.33 11.71
N THR A 120 15.52 0.39 11.21
CA THR A 120 15.77 -0.36 9.98
C THR A 120 14.72 -0.02 8.93
N MET A 121 15.16 0.08 7.68
CA MET A 121 14.31 0.40 6.55
C MET A 121 13.54 -0.83 6.05
N TRP A 122 12.25 -0.63 5.83
CA TRP A 122 11.37 -1.55 5.12
C TRP A 122 10.85 -0.90 3.84
N GLY A 123 10.95 -1.63 2.73
CA GLY A 123 10.65 -1.11 1.40
C GLY A 123 11.89 -0.61 0.67
N SER A 124 11.68 0.28 -0.30
CA SER A 124 12.77 0.75 -1.17
C SER A 124 13.40 2.04 -0.65
N GLN A 125 14.73 2.07 -0.63
CA GLN A 125 15.50 3.27 -0.28
C GLN A 125 15.25 4.44 -1.22
N LYS A 126 14.87 4.16 -2.46
CA LYS A 126 14.71 5.12 -3.53
C LYS A 126 13.32 5.02 -4.15
N THR A 127 12.73 6.17 -4.42
CA THR A 127 11.43 6.27 -5.09
C THR A 127 11.41 7.39 -6.13
N GLN A 128 10.45 7.34 -7.04
CA GLN A 128 10.22 8.32 -8.09
C GLN A 128 8.77 8.78 -8.11
N CYS A 129 8.56 10.07 -8.36
CA CYS A 129 7.22 10.61 -8.56
C CYS A 129 6.68 10.18 -9.93
N TRP A 130 5.54 9.48 -9.92
CA TRP A 130 4.95 8.93 -11.12
C TRP A 130 3.86 9.84 -11.72
N SER A 131 3.44 9.53 -12.95
CA SER A 131 2.48 10.35 -13.71
C SER A 131 1.07 10.40 -13.11
N ASP A 132 0.77 9.55 -12.13
CA ASP A 132 -0.49 9.54 -11.39
C ASP A 132 -0.40 10.34 -10.06
N GLY A 133 0.72 11.03 -9.82
CA GLY A 133 0.94 11.80 -8.60
C GLY A 133 1.29 10.94 -7.39
N THR A 134 1.67 9.67 -7.60
CA THR A 134 2.07 8.76 -6.53
C THR A 134 3.55 8.41 -6.59
N TRP A 135 4.12 8.09 -5.43
CA TRP A 135 5.49 7.61 -5.29
C TRP A 135 5.59 6.13 -5.69
N LYS A 136 6.51 5.82 -6.60
CA LYS A 136 6.76 4.45 -7.07
C LYS A 136 8.25 4.11 -7.07
N PRO A 137 8.68 3.04 -6.36
CA PRO A 137 7.91 2.25 -5.39
C PRO A 137 7.35 3.11 -4.22
N PRO A 138 6.35 2.62 -3.45
CA PRO A 138 5.81 3.36 -2.31
C PRO A 138 6.90 3.81 -1.32
N LEU A 139 6.60 4.86 -0.56
CA LEU A 139 7.51 5.37 0.46
C LEU A 139 7.89 4.27 1.47
N PRO A 140 9.17 4.17 1.88
CA PRO A 140 9.58 3.21 2.89
C PRO A 140 9.06 3.60 4.27
N TYR A 141 9.15 2.69 5.23
CA TYR A 141 8.98 3.00 6.65
C TYR A 141 10.18 2.50 7.45
N CYS A 142 10.43 3.15 8.59
CA CYS A 142 11.56 2.87 9.46
C CYS A 142 11.07 2.35 10.80
N ASP A 143 11.46 1.12 11.14
CA ASP A 143 11.01 0.46 12.37
C ASP A 143 12.19 -0.19 13.10
N LYS A 144 12.03 -0.42 14.41
CA LYS A 144 13.02 -1.13 15.19
C LYS A 144 12.92 -2.63 14.95
N VAL A 145 14.02 -3.32 15.20
CA VAL A 145 14.11 -4.77 15.18
C VAL A 145 14.84 -5.22 16.44
N CYS A 146 14.57 -6.44 16.91
CA CYS A 146 15.41 -7.06 17.91
C CYS A 146 16.82 -7.30 17.35
N ALA A 147 17.81 -7.29 18.23
CA ALA A 147 19.14 -7.75 17.90
C ALA A 147 19.12 -9.22 17.45
N PRO A 148 20.11 -9.70 16.68
CA PRO A 148 20.21 -11.11 16.33
C PRO A 148 20.08 -12.01 17.58
N PRO A 149 19.31 -13.11 17.51
CA PRO A 149 19.15 -14.02 18.64
C PRO A 149 20.52 -14.53 19.11
N PRO A 150 20.73 -14.68 20.42
CA PRO A 150 22.00 -15.20 20.94
C PRO A 150 22.30 -16.60 20.40
N LEU A 151 23.56 -16.84 20.02
CA LEU A 151 24.05 -18.18 19.71
C LEU A 151 24.23 -18.98 21.00
N ILE A 152 23.96 -20.29 20.94
CA ILE A 152 24.11 -21.20 22.07
C ILE A 152 25.13 -22.30 21.75
N THR A 153 25.93 -22.69 22.73
CA THR A 153 26.93 -23.77 22.58
C THR A 153 26.24 -25.11 22.41
N ASN A 154 26.70 -25.92 21.45
CA ASN A 154 26.12 -27.22 21.10
C ASN A 154 24.62 -27.17 20.77
N GLY A 155 24.16 -26.06 20.20
CA GLY A 155 22.80 -25.91 19.70
C GLY A 155 22.73 -24.95 18.53
N GLN A 156 21.52 -24.79 17.98
CA GLN A 156 21.21 -23.84 16.92
C GLN A 156 19.84 -23.22 17.16
N HIS A 157 19.52 -22.18 16.38
CA HIS A 157 18.17 -21.62 16.31
C HIS A 157 17.70 -21.46 14.87
N THR A 158 16.39 -21.30 14.68
CA THR A 158 15.77 -21.11 13.36
C THR A 158 16.14 -19.77 12.69
N GLY A 159 16.51 -18.78 13.48
CA GLY A 159 16.83 -17.42 13.02
C GLY A 159 18.21 -17.20 12.38
N VAL A 160 19.09 -18.21 12.27
CA VAL A 160 20.50 -18.03 11.82
C VAL A 160 20.64 -17.40 10.44
N ARG A 161 19.68 -17.62 9.54
CA ARG A 161 19.68 -17.07 8.16
C ARG A 161 18.78 -15.85 7.99
N THR A 162 18.30 -15.29 9.10
CA THR A 162 17.39 -14.15 9.10
C THR A 162 18.17 -12.89 9.44
N GLU A 163 18.08 -11.85 8.61
CA GLU A 163 18.80 -10.60 8.82
C GLU A 163 18.07 -9.68 9.82
N LEU A 164 16.73 -9.70 9.82
CA LEU A 164 15.88 -8.77 10.58
C LEU A 164 14.87 -9.51 11.46
N PHE A 165 14.71 -9.04 12.69
CA PHE A 165 13.83 -9.63 13.70
C PHE A 165 12.76 -8.61 14.15
N PRO A 166 11.69 -8.41 13.37
CA PRO A 166 10.61 -7.47 13.72
C PRO A 166 9.82 -7.94 14.94
N TYR A 167 9.02 -7.02 15.50
CA TYR A 167 8.11 -7.31 16.61
C TYR A 167 7.23 -8.54 16.32
N GLY A 168 7.11 -9.42 17.30
CA GLY A 168 6.35 -10.67 17.23
C GLY A 168 7.08 -11.83 16.56
N MET A 169 8.25 -11.63 15.94
CA MET A 169 9.01 -12.74 15.35
C MET A 169 9.49 -13.71 16.43
N GLU A 170 9.24 -15.00 16.23
CA GLU A 170 9.68 -16.08 17.13
C GLU A 170 10.86 -16.86 16.53
N VAL A 171 11.83 -17.20 17.37
CA VAL A 171 12.91 -18.12 17.04
C VAL A 171 12.91 -19.30 18.00
N LYS A 172 13.15 -20.49 17.46
CA LYS A 172 13.17 -21.74 18.23
C LYS A 172 14.59 -22.28 18.31
N TYR A 173 14.99 -22.70 19.49
CA TYR A 173 16.27 -23.29 19.79
C TYR A 173 16.20 -24.81 19.78
N SER A 174 17.31 -25.44 19.44
CA SER A 174 17.48 -26.90 19.44
C SER A 174 18.91 -27.25 19.81
N CYS A 175 19.08 -28.36 20.52
CA CYS A 175 20.39 -28.86 20.93
C CYS A 175 20.89 -29.94 19.98
N ALA A 176 22.21 -30.10 19.92
CA ALA A 176 22.84 -31.23 19.25
C ALA A 176 22.43 -32.57 19.89
N ALA A 177 22.54 -33.65 19.13
CA ALA A 177 22.12 -34.98 19.55
C ALA A 177 22.76 -35.39 20.89
N GLY A 178 21.95 -35.91 21.82
CA GLY A 178 22.39 -36.37 23.14
C GLY A 178 22.47 -35.28 24.21
N LEU A 179 22.01 -34.05 23.92
CA LEU A 179 21.92 -32.96 24.88
C LEU A 179 20.45 -32.56 25.11
N SER A 180 20.15 -32.19 26.34
CA SER A 180 18.84 -31.68 26.75
C SER A 180 18.84 -30.14 26.75
N LEU A 181 17.75 -29.55 26.25
CA LEU A 181 17.53 -28.11 26.28
C LEU A 181 16.97 -27.69 27.63
N ILE A 182 17.62 -26.73 28.29
CA ILE A 182 17.23 -26.21 29.61
C ILE A 182 16.89 -24.72 29.49
N GLY A 183 15.64 -24.38 29.78
CA GLY A 183 15.07 -23.03 29.60
C GLY A 183 13.91 -23.05 28.61
N ASP A 184 13.56 -21.89 28.08
CA ASP A 184 12.49 -21.76 27.08
C ASP A 184 12.99 -22.25 25.71
N GLU A 185 12.22 -23.13 25.06
CA GLU A 185 12.54 -23.64 23.71
C GLU A 185 12.50 -22.52 22.67
N SER A 186 11.67 -21.50 22.88
CA SER A 186 11.51 -20.38 21.96
C SER A 186 11.49 -19.04 22.68
N ILE A 187 11.93 -18.02 21.96
CA ILE A 187 11.83 -16.62 22.36
C ILE A 187 11.23 -15.83 21.21
N TYR A 188 10.53 -14.75 21.53
CA TYR A 188 9.92 -13.87 20.52
C TYR A 188 10.31 -12.42 20.75
N CYS A 189 10.39 -11.65 19.67
CA CYS A 189 10.72 -10.24 19.73
C CYS A 189 9.51 -9.47 20.28
N THR A 190 9.70 -8.72 21.35
CA THR A 190 8.65 -7.99 22.07
C THR A 190 9.15 -6.60 22.48
N SER A 191 8.33 -5.84 23.19
CA SER A 191 8.69 -4.54 23.75
C SER A 191 8.04 -4.36 25.10
N GLU A 192 8.81 -3.93 26.10
CA GLU A 192 8.30 -3.60 27.44
C GLU A 192 7.84 -2.14 27.54
N ASP A 193 8.57 -1.22 26.89
CA ASP A 193 8.34 0.23 26.92
C ASP A 193 7.53 0.74 25.71
N GLY A 194 7.16 -0.15 24.78
CA GLY A 194 6.49 0.20 23.52
C GLY A 194 7.38 0.94 22.53
N VAL A 195 8.68 1.07 22.82
CA VAL A 195 9.62 1.89 22.04
C VAL A 195 10.82 1.08 21.61
N ASN A 196 11.44 0.28 22.49
CA ASN A 196 12.59 -0.57 22.21
C ASN A 196 12.16 -2.03 22.10
N LEU A 197 12.70 -2.71 21.09
CA LEU A 197 12.44 -4.13 20.90
C LEU A 197 13.51 -4.97 21.61
N THR A 198 13.07 -5.96 22.37
CA THR A 198 13.88 -6.91 23.11
C THR A 198 13.33 -8.32 22.95
N TRP A 199 14.17 -9.34 23.15
CA TRP A 199 13.70 -10.72 23.21
C TRP A 199 12.90 -10.97 24.49
N SER A 200 11.86 -11.80 24.40
CA SER A 200 10.95 -12.14 25.50
C SER A 200 11.63 -12.79 26.70
N GLY A 201 12.83 -13.33 26.53
CA GLY A 201 13.60 -13.99 27.57
C GLY A 201 15.04 -14.31 27.12
N PRO A 202 15.85 -14.90 28.04
CA PRO A 202 17.20 -15.33 27.72
C PRO A 202 17.21 -16.59 26.82
N ALA A 203 18.30 -16.81 26.10
CA ALA A 203 18.48 -18.04 25.32
C ALA A 203 18.67 -19.27 26.23
N PRO A 204 18.17 -20.46 25.84
CA PRO A 204 18.31 -21.67 26.63
C PRO A 204 19.73 -22.25 26.60
N VAL A 205 19.98 -23.23 27.47
CA VAL A 205 21.30 -23.88 27.59
C VAL A 205 21.19 -25.37 27.25
N CYS A 206 22.08 -25.86 26.39
CA CYS A 206 22.21 -27.29 26.10
C CYS A 206 23.12 -27.98 27.12
N ARG A 207 22.59 -28.99 27.82
CA ARG A 207 23.36 -29.77 28.82
C ARG A 207 23.23 -31.25 28.53
N GLY A 208 24.34 -31.98 28.61
CA GLY A 208 24.32 -33.44 28.53
C GLY A 208 23.70 -34.04 29.78
N GLU A 209 23.07 -35.20 29.65
CA GLU A 209 22.80 -36.04 30.80
C GLU A 209 24.15 -36.43 31.42
N SER A 210 24.39 -36.02 32.67
CA SER A 210 25.56 -36.49 33.39
C SER A 210 25.49 -38.02 33.53
N ALA A 211 26.66 -38.68 33.50
CA ALA A 211 26.80 -40.13 33.62
C ALA A 211 26.20 -40.73 34.93
N GLU A 212 25.72 -39.90 35.85
CA GLU A 212 25.10 -40.30 37.12
C GLU A 212 23.58 -40.50 37.04
N SER A 213 22.90 -40.06 35.97
CA SER A 213 21.45 -40.30 35.82
C SER A 213 21.12 -41.79 35.51
N GLN A 214 22.10 -42.55 35.00
CA GLN A 214 21.89 -43.98 34.69
C GLN A 214 21.94 -44.91 35.90
N ARG A 215 22.25 -44.43 37.12
CA ARG A 215 22.30 -45.28 38.32
C ARG A 215 20.95 -45.45 39.01
N GLY A 216 19.92 -44.69 38.61
CA GLY A 216 18.59 -44.71 39.24
C GLY A 216 17.56 -45.66 38.62
N GLN A 217 17.80 -46.21 37.42
CA GLN A 217 16.83 -47.04 36.69
C GLN A 217 17.19 -48.53 36.58
N SER A 218 18.02 -49.05 37.49
CA SER A 218 18.16 -50.50 37.68
C SER A 218 17.73 -50.87 39.09
N THR A 219 16.41 -50.94 39.33
CA THR A 219 15.88 -51.57 40.54
C THR A 219 14.97 -52.76 40.18
N ARG A 220 15.26 -53.88 40.87
CA ARG A 220 14.51 -55.13 41.04
C ARG A 220 14.63 -56.19 39.93
N ARG A 221 15.68 -57.01 40.03
CA ARG A 221 15.50 -58.48 39.95
C ARG A 221 15.48 -59.03 41.37
N SER A 222 14.38 -59.71 41.69
CA SER A 222 14.12 -60.39 42.96
C SER A 222 15.22 -61.40 43.30
N PRO A 223 15.58 -61.60 44.58
CA PRO A 223 16.46 -62.69 44.97
C PRO A 223 15.70 -64.02 44.90
N SER A 224 16.16 -64.94 44.08
CA SER A 224 15.74 -66.35 44.12
C SER A 224 16.33 -67.02 45.37
N SER A 225 15.47 -67.57 46.23
CA SER A 225 15.85 -68.35 47.41
C SER A 225 16.71 -69.59 47.07
N PRO A 226 17.70 -69.96 47.90
CA PRO A 226 18.38 -71.24 47.78
C PRO A 226 17.52 -72.40 48.33
N ARG A 227 17.51 -73.51 47.61
CA ARG A 227 16.85 -74.77 47.97
C ARG A 227 17.70 -75.50 49.04
N PRO A 228 17.13 -76.03 50.15
CA PRO A 228 17.90 -76.80 51.11
C PRO A 228 18.13 -78.23 50.61
N SER A 229 19.38 -78.68 50.67
CA SER A 229 19.82 -80.06 50.47
C SER A 229 19.57 -80.89 51.74
N LEU A 230 18.76 -81.96 51.60
CA LEU A 230 18.53 -82.99 52.61
C LEU A 230 19.57 -84.11 52.46
N CYS A 231 20.35 -84.38 53.50
CA CYS A 231 21.08 -85.63 53.69
C CYS A 231 20.28 -86.55 54.63
N PRO A 232 20.06 -87.84 54.32
CA PRO A 232 19.67 -88.82 55.31
C PRO A 232 20.90 -89.48 55.94
N LYS A 233 20.90 -89.57 57.27
CA LYS A 233 21.73 -90.50 58.06
C LYS A 233 21.04 -91.88 58.05
N GLY A 234 21.83 -92.95 57.93
CA GLY A 234 21.39 -94.34 58.12
C GLY A 234 22.03 -95.27 57.12
#